data_AF-X0TP59-F1
#
_entry.id   AF-X0TP59-F1
#
_cell.length_a   1.000
_cell.length_b   1.000
_cell.length_c   1.000
_cell.angle_alpha   90.00
_cell.angle_beta   90.00
_cell.angle_gamma   90.00
#
_symmetry.space_group_name_H-M   'P 1'
#
loop_
_entity.id
_entity.type
_entity.pdbx_description
1 polymer ?
#
loop_
_entity_poly.entity_id
_entity_poly.type
_entity_poly.pdbx_seq_one_letter_code
_entity_poly.pdbx_strand_id
1 'polypeptide(L)' 'MIKINLNEKFKLFNEFWTPKIVGELNEQYVKLAKTKGESVWHKHDKEDEFFLVVKKGEFRP' A
#
# COMPACT_ATOMS: atom_id res chain seq x y z
N MET A 1 3.00 -0.75 22.47
CA MET A 1 3.04 -0.84 21.00
C MET A 1 2.04 0.16 20.44
N ILE A 2 2.42 1.01 19.48
CA ILE A 2 1.50 2.00 18.89
C ILE A 2 0.64 1.27 17.85
N LYS A 3 -0.68 1.28 18.03
CA LYS A 3 -1.62 0.67 17.09
C LYS A 3 -1.84 1.59 15.89
N ILE A 4 -1.76 1.04 14.68
CA ILE A 4 -2.11 1.77 13.45
C ILE A 4 -3.53 1.41 13.04
N ASN A 5 -4.42 2.40 12.98
CA ASN A 5 -5.75 2.25 12.42
C ASN A 5 -5.72 2.53 10.92
N LEU A 6 -5.83 1.50 10.09
CA LEU A 6 -5.77 1.63 8.64
C LEU A 6 -6.86 2.57 8.10
N ASN A 7 -8.09 2.47 8.62
CA ASN A 7 -9.20 3.30 8.16
C ASN A 7 -8.96 4.79 8.43
N GLU A 8 -8.36 5.14 9.56
CA GLU A 8 -7.97 6.52 9.86
C GLU A 8 -6.86 7.00 8.92
N LYS A 9 -5.82 6.18 8.68
CA LYS A 9 -4.72 6.54 7.78
C LYS A 9 -5.19 6.73 6.34
N PHE A 10 -6.09 5.91 5.83
CA PHE A 10 -6.67 6.07 4.48
C PHE A 10 -7.51 7.33 4.31
N LYS A 11 -7.99 7.96 5.39
CA LYS A 11 -8.71 9.25 5.33
C LYS A 11 -7.77 10.45 5.17
N LEU A 12 -6.47 10.29 5.44
CA LEU A 12 -5.50 11.39 5.42
C LEU A 12 -5.01 11.78 4.01
N PHE A 13 -5.30 10.97 2.99
CA PHE A 13 -4.86 11.21 1.61
C PHE A 13 -5.91 10.71 0.63
N ASN A 14 -5.98 11.28 -0.58
CA ASN A 14 -6.95 10.90 -1.62
C ASN A 14 -6.29 10.56 -2.97
N GLU A 15 -5.00 10.77 -3.08
CA GLU A 15 -4.20 10.52 -4.28
C GLU A 15 -4.16 9.02 -4.58
N PHE A 16 -4.25 8.69 -5.87
CA PHE A 16 -4.09 7.33 -6.36
C PHE A 16 -2.62 7.07 -6.71
N TRP A 17 -2.20 5.80 -6.65
CA TRP A 17 -0.86 5.34 -7.03
C TRP A 17 0.28 6.07 -6.32
N THR A 18 0.01 6.59 -5.11
CA THR A 18 0.98 7.31 -4.28
C THR A 18 1.13 6.60 -2.94
N PRO A 19 1.98 5.57 -2.82
CA PRO A 19 2.16 4.82 -1.58
C PRO A 19 2.64 5.70 -0.44
N LYS A 20 2.02 5.54 0.74
CA LYS A 20 2.41 6.24 1.98
C LYS A 20 2.95 5.21 2.98
N ILE A 21 4.17 5.40 3.47
CA ILE A 21 4.73 4.55 4.53
C ILE A 21 3.97 4.82 5.82
N VAL A 22 3.43 3.77 6.44
CA VAL A 22 2.70 3.87 7.71
C VAL A 22 3.38 3.14 8.86
N GLY A 23 4.37 2.31 8.55
CA GLY A 23 5.17 1.61 9.53
C GLY A 23 6.37 0.93 8.89
N GLU A 24 7.26 0.46 9.76
CA GLU A 24 8.48 -0.25 9.43
C GLU A 24 8.56 -1.48 10.32
N LEU A 25 8.97 -2.60 9.75
CA LEU A 25 9.21 -3.84 10.45
C LEU A 25 10.46 -4.48 9.87
N ASN A 26 11.50 -4.60 10.69
CA ASN A 26 12.84 -4.96 10.24
C ASN A 26 13.28 -3.98 9.13
N GLU A 27 13.55 -4.46 7.93
CA GLU A 27 13.98 -3.66 6.77
C GLU A 27 12.85 -3.49 5.74
N GLN A 28 11.59 -3.71 6.14
CA GLN A 28 10.43 -3.64 5.25
C GLN A 28 9.50 -2.50 5.65
N TYR A 29 8.94 -1.84 4.63
CA TYR A 29 7.93 -0.82 4.82
C TYR A 29 6.53 -1.37 4.65
N VAL A 30 5.65 -1.06 5.59
CA VAL A 30 4.20 -1.19 5.41
C VAL A 30 3.70 0.07 4.73
N LYS A 31 3.19 -0.06 3.51
CA LYS A 31 2.71 1.07 2.70
C LYS A 31 1.19 0.97 2.52
N LEU A 32 0.52 2.12 2.50
CA LEU A 32 -0.87 2.24 2.08
C LEU A 32 -0.96 2.98 0.75
N ALA A 33 -1.72 2.42 -0.19
CA ALA A 33 -2.00 3.05 -1.47
C ALA A 33 -3.49 2.92 -1.81
N LYS A 34 -4.03 3.92 -2.49
CA LYS A 34 -5.29 3.83 -3.21
C LYS A 34 -4.96 3.59 -4.67
N THR A 35 -5.61 2.62 -5.31
CA THR A 35 -5.37 2.28 -6.72
C THR A 35 -6.64 2.50 -7.53
N LYS A 36 -6.48 2.88 -8.80
CA LYS A 36 -7.58 3.03 -9.75
C LYS A 36 -7.05 2.94 -11.17
N GLY A 37 -7.73 2.17 -12.02
CA GLY A 37 -7.28 1.94 -13.40
C GLY A 37 -5.98 1.14 -13.43
N GLU A 38 -5.14 1.42 -14.42
CA GLU A 38 -3.91 0.68 -14.68
C GLU A 38 -2.70 1.32 -14.00
N SER A 39 -1.74 0.49 -13.64
CA SER A 39 -0.41 0.93 -13.21
C SER A 39 0.59 0.79 -14.37
N VAL A 40 1.75 1.40 -14.25
CA VAL A 40 2.85 1.17 -15.19
C VAL A 40 3.52 -0.16 -14.83
N TRP A 41 3.70 -1.03 -15.82
CA TRP A 41 4.45 -2.27 -15.65
C TRP A 41 5.86 -1.99 -15.10
N HIS A 42 6.18 -2.64 -13.99
CA HIS A 42 7.49 -2.58 -13.36
C HIS A 42 7.79 -3.92 -12.68
N LYS A 43 9.06 -4.09 -12.29
CA LYS A 43 9.51 -5.24 -11.51
C LYS A 43 10.50 -4.80 -10.45
N HIS A 44 10.58 -5.61 -9.42
CA HIS A 44 11.59 -5.50 -8.39
C HIS A 44 12.55 -6.69 -8.52
N ASP A 45 13.81 -6.43 -8.83
CA ASP A 45 14.80 -7.49 -9.13
C ASP A 45 15.28 -8.23 -7.87
N LYS A 46 15.06 -7.67 -6.68
CA LYS A 46 15.67 -8.12 -5.43
C LYS A 46 14.69 -8.30 -4.28
N GLU A 47 13.42 -8.02 -4.49
CA GLU A 47 12.41 -8.06 -3.45
C GLU A 47 11.09 -8.58 -4.02
N ASP A 48 10.41 -9.42 -3.23
CA ASP A 48 9.02 -9.73 -3.45
C ASP A 48 8.16 -8.60 -2.88
N GLU A 49 7.03 -8.31 -3.54
CA GLU A 49 6.05 -7.36 -3.02
C GLU A 49 4.74 -8.09 -2.67
N PHE A 50 4.30 -7.91 -1.42
CA PHE A 50 3.04 -8.45 -0.94
C PHE A 50 1.94 -7.40 -1.01
N PHE A 51 0.79 -7.78 -1.58
CA PHE A 51 -0.39 -6.94 -1.67
C PHE A 51 -1.55 -7.49 -0.84
N LEU A 52 -2.11 -6.64 0.03
CA LEU A 52 -3.32 -6.94 0.80
C LEU A 52 -4.45 -5.99 0.42
N VAL A 53 -5.54 -6.54 -0.12
CA VAL A 53 -6.75 -5.79 -0.44
C VAL A 53 -7.60 -5.64 0.83
N VAL A 54 -7.64 -4.42 1.39
CA VAL A 54 -8.29 -4.14 2.68
C VAL A 54 -9.70 -3.55 2.57
N LYS A 55 -10.13 -3.16 1.37
CA LYS A 55 -11.49 -2.65 1.09
C LYS A 55 -12.02 -3.38 -0.15
N LYS A 56 -13.33 -3.61 -0.19
CA LYS A 56 -14.01 -4.25 -1.33
C LYS A 56 -13.49 -3.72 -2.67
N GLY A 57 -12.99 -4.62 -3.49
CA GLY A 57 -12.37 -4.34 -4.78
C GLY A 57 -11.58 -5.54 -5.26
N GLU A 58 -10.96 -5.40 -6.42
CA GLU A 58 -10.03 -6.36 -6.98
C GLU A 58 -8.73 -5.64 -7.30
N PHE A 59 -7.60 -6.26 -6.97
CA PHE A 59 -6.28 -5.77 -7.32
C PHE A 59 -5.57 -6.87 -8.12
N ARG A 60 -5.06 -6.50 -9.29
CA ARG A 60 -4.26 -7.36 -10.15
C ARG A 60 -2.89 -6.69 -10.30
N PRO A 61 -1.84 -7.24 -9.66
CA PRO A 61 -0.47 -6.75 -9.82
C PRO A 61 0.06 -6.99 -11.22
#